data_AF-A0A9E5UQ49-F1
#
_entry.id   AF-A0A9E5UQ49-F1
#
_cell.length_a   1.000
_cell.length_b   1.000
_cell.length_c   1.000
_cell.angle_alpha   90.00
_cell.angle_beta   90.00
_cell.angle_gamma   90.00
#
_symmetry.space_group_name_H-M   'P 1'
#
loop_
_entity.id
_entity.type
_entity.pdbx_description
1 polymer ?
#
loop_
_entity_poly.entity_id
_entity_poly.type
_entity_poly.pdbx_seq_one_letter_code
_entity_poly.pdbx_strand_id
1 'polypeptide(L)'
;MRRVLTSLLSLLALGVMALALTTSWFQASPQTRLDLFQTNFALQAARLLDDPEYTNLAQLVVGENPLPPAIRRYETAAQAWQTRIEASDSPPAEWQQEQDALRLRLGILLAYSEQIDAAQAQWQQVQDSRNVPVARTLLGLWDPAFLAILPDADLRIQETFEGWFEAVALQRLYRLQQRTDTLANLNSQQERAAIQALIRLTLITTLPLVGILLGDRCCLGICRAGMVEKNDLSGARAGPLVGSGRLFRR
;
A
#
# COMPACT_ATOMS: atom_id res chain seq x y z
N MET A 1 -16.77 -45.58 -17.64
CA MET A 1 -16.72 -44.35 -18.46
C MET A 1 -17.48 -43.17 -17.84
N ARG A 2 -18.72 -43.33 -17.33
CA ARG A 2 -19.51 -42.23 -16.71
C ARG A 2 -18.84 -41.47 -15.55
N ARG A 3 -18.06 -42.14 -14.68
CA ARG A 3 -17.39 -41.52 -13.52
C ARG A 3 -16.17 -40.65 -13.89
N VAL A 4 -15.47 -41.01 -14.96
CA VAL A 4 -14.34 -40.22 -15.46
C VAL A 4 -14.85 -38.92 -16.06
N LEU A 5 -16.00 -38.97 -16.77
CA LEU A 5 -16.62 -37.80 -17.38
C LEU A 5 -17.06 -36.77 -16.33
N THR A 6 -17.66 -37.19 -15.21
CA THR A 6 -18.10 -36.27 -14.14
C THR A 6 -16.92 -35.68 -13.35
N SER A 7 -15.83 -36.45 -13.17
CA SER A 7 -14.62 -35.94 -12.53
C SER A 7 -13.92 -34.90 -13.42
N LEU A 8 -13.89 -35.13 -14.73
CA LEU A 8 -13.32 -34.19 -15.71
C LEU A 8 -14.16 -32.91 -15.82
N LEU A 9 -15.49 -33.04 -15.78
CA LEU A 9 -16.41 -31.89 -15.81
C LEU A 9 -16.33 -31.06 -14.52
N SER A 10 -16.14 -31.70 -13.35
CA SER A 10 -16.00 -31.00 -12.07
C SER A 10 -14.66 -30.29 -11.95
N LEU A 11 -13.58 -30.90 -12.45
CA LEU A 11 -12.27 -30.26 -12.56
C LEU A 11 -12.30 -29.06 -13.53
N LEU A 12 -13.04 -29.18 -14.62
CA LEU A 12 -13.22 -28.08 -15.58
C LEU A 12 -14.06 -26.95 -15.00
N ALA A 13 -15.10 -27.25 -14.21
CA ALA A 13 -15.88 -26.24 -13.49
C ALA A 13 -15.07 -25.51 -12.40
N LEU A 14 -14.23 -26.24 -11.66
CA LEU A 14 -13.26 -25.66 -10.72
C LEU A 14 -12.22 -24.80 -11.44
N GLY A 15 -11.76 -25.23 -12.62
CA GLY A 15 -10.90 -24.43 -13.49
C GLY A 15 -11.58 -23.14 -13.94
N VAL A 16 -12.81 -23.20 -14.45
CA VAL A 16 -13.55 -22.02 -14.93
C VAL A 16 -13.87 -21.06 -13.77
N MET A 17 -14.16 -21.56 -12.56
CA MET A 17 -14.28 -20.71 -11.37
C MET A 17 -12.94 -20.06 -11.00
N ALA A 18 -11.83 -20.79 -11.06
CA ALA A 18 -10.49 -20.24 -10.84
C ALA A 18 -10.11 -19.18 -11.90
N LEU A 19 -10.52 -19.36 -13.16
CA LEU A 19 -10.35 -18.36 -14.21
C LEU A 19 -11.31 -17.15 -14.03
N ALA A 20 -12.54 -17.36 -13.53
CA ALA A 20 -13.46 -16.26 -13.21
C ALA A 20 -13.03 -15.45 -11.98
N LEU A 21 -12.29 -16.07 -11.05
CA LEU A 21 -11.60 -15.38 -9.95
C LEU A 21 -10.41 -14.56 -10.47
N THR A 22 -9.69 -15.00 -11.50
CA THR A 22 -8.60 -14.19 -12.08
C THR A 22 -9.08 -12.94 -12.80
N THR A 23 -10.32 -12.90 -13.32
CA THR A 23 -10.83 -11.68 -13.98
C THR A 23 -11.29 -10.60 -12.99
N SER A 24 -11.62 -10.95 -11.73
CA SER A 24 -11.96 -9.95 -10.70
C SER A 24 -10.73 -9.28 -10.07
N TRP A 25 -9.54 -9.87 -10.25
CA TRP A 25 -8.27 -9.32 -9.77
C TRP A 25 -7.71 -8.16 -10.62
N PHE A 26 -8.34 -7.87 -11.77
CA PHE A 26 -7.97 -6.76 -12.68
C PHE A 26 -8.75 -5.46 -12.46
N GLN A 27 -9.38 -5.27 -11.30
CA GLN A 27 -9.80 -3.93 -10.90
C GLN A 27 -8.59 -3.19 -10.30
N ALA A 28 -7.98 -2.28 -11.08
CA ALA A 28 -6.89 -1.44 -10.62
C ALA A 28 -7.25 -0.70 -9.32
N SER A 29 -6.63 -1.05 -8.18
CA SER A 29 -6.62 -0.26 -6.93
C SER A 29 -5.85 -0.85 -5.71
N PRO A 30 -5.49 -2.15 -5.62
CA PRO A 30 -4.79 -2.64 -4.40
C PRO A 30 -3.32 -2.20 -4.29
N GLN A 31 -2.58 -2.16 -5.40
CA GLN A 31 -1.15 -1.80 -5.40
C GLN A 31 -0.94 -0.33 -5.02
N THR A 32 -1.66 0.60 -5.66
CA THR A 32 -1.56 2.03 -5.38
C THR A 32 -1.88 2.37 -3.92
N ARG A 33 -2.89 1.74 -3.31
CA ARG A 33 -3.23 2.01 -1.90
C ARG A 33 -2.10 1.61 -0.96
N LEU A 34 -1.52 0.42 -1.15
CA LEU A 34 -0.42 -0.05 -0.31
C LEU A 34 0.80 0.87 -0.41
N ASP A 35 1.14 1.29 -1.64
CA ASP A 35 2.24 2.20 -1.88
C ASP A 35 2.02 3.57 -1.21
N LEU A 36 0.79 4.09 -1.23
CA LEU A 36 0.42 5.33 -0.55
C LEU A 36 0.47 5.19 0.98
N PHE A 37 0.09 4.04 1.54
CA PHE A 37 0.25 3.78 2.98
C PHE A 37 1.72 3.79 3.39
N GLN A 38 2.58 3.11 2.63
CA GLN A 38 4.03 3.15 2.87
C GLN A 38 4.57 4.59 2.79
N THR A 39 4.12 5.34 1.80
CA THR A 39 4.49 6.76 1.66
C THR A 39 4.00 7.61 2.82
N ASN A 40 2.78 7.40 3.32
CA ASN A 40 2.26 8.12 4.49
C ASN A 40 3.12 7.86 5.73
N PHE A 41 3.46 6.60 6.01
CA PHE A 41 4.35 6.28 7.12
C PHE A 41 5.75 6.86 6.92
N ALA A 42 6.25 6.90 5.68
CA ALA A 42 7.56 7.47 5.37
C ALA A 42 7.58 8.98 5.64
N LEU A 43 6.53 9.70 5.23
CA LEU A 43 6.32 11.11 5.55
C LEU A 43 6.20 11.35 7.05
N GLN A 44 5.51 10.47 7.77
CA GLN A 44 5.38 10.57 9.23
C GLN A 44 6.72 10.33 9.94
N ALA A 45 7.48 9.32 9.52
CA ALA A 45 8.80 9.01 10.06
C ALA A 45 9.87 10.04 9.66
N ALA A 46 9.66 10.79 8.58
CA ALA A 46 10.56 11.86 8.13
C ALA A 46 10.81 12.92 9.22
N ARG A 47 9.87 13.09 10.15
CA ARG A 47 10.01 14.01 11.28
C ARG A 47 11.17 13.65 12.22
N LEU A 48 11.60 12.39 12.21
CA LEU A 48 12.75 11.90 12.99
C LEU A 48 14.09 12.09 12.29
N LEU A 49 14.12 12.64 11.06
CA LEU A 49 15.37 12.92 10.37
C LEU A 49 16.20 13.99 11.10
N ASP A 50 15.54 14.91 11.80
CA ASP A 50 16.18 15.98 12.58
C ASP A 50 16.53 15.57 14.02
N ASP A 51 16.10 14.38 14.47
CA ASP A 51 16.36 13.86 15.82
C ASP A 51 17.65 13.03 15.86
N PRO A 52 18.72 13.48 16.56
CA PRO A 52 20.01 12.79 16.62
C PRO A 52 19.93 11.33 17.08
N GLU A 53 18.91 10.96 17.87
CA GLU A 53 18.71 9.59 18.34
C GLU A 53 18.26 8.66 17.21
N TYR A 54 17.46 9.16 16.27
CA TYR A 54 16.79 8.35 15.25
C TYR A 54 17.25 8.64 13.81
N THR A 55 18.02 9.71 13.56
CA THR A 55 18.44 10.15 12.22
C THR A 55 19.00 9.01 11.36
N ASN A 56 19.92 8.19 11.89
CA ASN A 56 20.55 7.11 11.12
C ASN A 56 19.54 6.03 10.68
N LEU A 57 18.61 5.66 11.56
CA LEU A 57 17.58 4.68 11.25
C LEU A 57 16.52 5.27 10.32
N ALA A 58 16.14 6.53 10.55
CA ALA A 58 15.20 7.26 9.70
C ALA A 58 15.76 7.41 8.27
N GLN A 59 17.02 7.80 8.09
CA GLN A 59 17.65 7.90 6.77
C GLN A 59 17.72 6.56 6.05
N LEU A 60 18.01 5.46 6.75
CA LEU A 60 18.06 4.13 6.16
C LEU A 60 16.69 3.65 5.65
N VAL A 61 15.62 3.95 6.39
CA VAL A 61 14.27 3.44 6.12
C VAL A 61 13.46 4.37 5.21
N VAL A 62 13.58 5.68 5.41
CA VAL A 62 12.80 6.73 4.74
C VAL A 62 13.56 7.35 3.55
N GLY A 63 14.90 7.28 3.58
CA GLY A 63 15.78 7.98 2.64
C GLY A 63 16.08 9.42 3.06
N GLU A 64 16.93 10.11 2.30
CA GLU A 64 17.37 11.49 2.60
C GLU A 64 16.26 12.53 2.41
N ASN A 65 15.35 12.32 1.45
CA ASN A 65 14.24 13.24 1.20
C ASN A 65 12.98 12.49 0.70
N PRO A 66 12.00 12.23 1.59
CA PRO A 66 10.81 11.46 1.24
C PRO A 66 9.74 12.28 0.51
N LEU A 67 9.87 13.61 0.45
CA LEU A 67 8.80 14.47 -0.06
C LEU A 67 8.65 14.42 -1.60
N PRO A 68 9.70 14.62 -2.43
CA PRO A 68 9.58 14.48 -3.88
C PRO A 68 9.06 13.12 -4.36
N PRO A 69 9.55 11.96 -3.85
CA PRO A 69 8.99 10.67 -4.26
C PRO A 69 7.55 10.48 -3.76
N ALA A 70 7.17 11.06 -2.62
CA ALA A 70 5.79 11.04 -2.15
C ALA A 70 4.86 11.80 -3.12
N ILE A 71 5.22 13.03 -3.50
CA ILE A 71 4.45 13.84 -4.44
C ILE A 71 4.20 13.06 -5.74
N ARG A 72 5.26 12.50 -6.36
CA ARG A 72 5.11 11.73 -7.61
C ARG A 72 4.17 10.54 -7.46
N ARG A 73 4.20 9.83 -6.33
CA ARG A 73 3.30 8.69 -6.08
C ARG A 73 1.84 9.13 -5.97
N TYR A 74 1.58 10.22 -5.25
CA TYR A 74 0.22 10.79 -5.15
C TYR A 74 -0.27 11.34 -6.50
N GLU A 75 0.59 12.00 -7.28
CA GLU A 75 0.27 12.45 -8.63
C GLU A 75 -0.09 11.28 -9.56
N THR A 76 0.74 10.23 -9.56
CA THR A 76 0.48 9.04 -10.39
C THR A 76 -0.83 8.37 -9.99
N ALA A 77 -1.11 8.28 -8.69
CA ALA A 77 -2.37 7.74 -8.20
C ALA A 77 -3.58 8.58 -8.65
N ALA A 78 -3.50 9.91 -8.49
CA ALA A 78 -4.58 10.82 -8.89
C ALA A 78 -4.79 10.83 -10.42
N GLN A 79 -3.73 10.71 -11.22
CA GLN A 79 -3.83 10.61 -12.67
C GLN A 79 -4.47 9.29 -13.09
N ALA A 80 -4.09 8.17 -12.48
CA ALA A 80 -4.65 6.86 -12.79
C ALA A 80 -6.17 6.80 -12.56
N TRP A 81 -6.63 7.40 -11.46
CA TRP A 81 -8.06 7.53 -11.18
C TRP A 81 -8.76 8.49 -12.13
N GLN A 82 -8.18 9.65 -12.40
CA GLN A 82 -8.73 10.61 -13.36
C GLN A 82 -8.92 9.98 -14.74
N THR A 83 -7.92 9.31 -15.29
CA THR A 83 -8.02 8.62 -16.58
C THR A 83 -9.13 7.57 -16.57
N ARG A 84 -9.30 6.85 -15.46
CA ARG A 84 -10.36 5.84 -15.32
C ARG A 84 -11.76 6.45 -15.31
N ILE A 85 -11.91 7.59 -14.66
CA ILE A 85 -13.15 8.36 -14.59
C ILE A 85 -13.49 8.89 -15.98
N GLU A 86 -12.52 9.48 -16.69
CA GLU A 86 -12.68 10.05 -18.04
C GLU A 86 -13.02 8.98 -19.09
N ALA A 87 -12.47 7.77 -18.93
CA ALA A 87 -12.76 6.64 -19.82
C ALA A 87 -14.13 5.98 -19.56
N SER A 88 -14.87 6.43 -18.53
CA SER A 88 -16.16 5.85 -18.15
C SER A 88 -17.30 6.80 -18.51
N ASP A 89 -18.28 6.31 -19.27
CA ASP A 89 -19.50 7.08 -19.60
C ASP A 89 -20.36 7.38 -18.35
N SER A 90 -20.28 6.53 -17.32
CA SER A 90 -21.02 6.69 -16.06
C SER A 90 -20.20 6.13 -14.90
N PRO A 91 -19.22 6.91 -14.38
CA PRO A 91 -18.35 6.46 -13.31
C PRO A 91 -19.14 6.33 -12.00
N PRO A 92 -18.91 5.26 -11.20
CA PRO A 92 -19.44 5.15 -9.85
C PRO A 92 -19.05 6.36 -8.99
N ALA A 93 -19.98 6.83 -8.14
CA ALA A 93 -19.72 7.97 -7.25
C ALA A 93 -18.52 7.77 -6.30
N GLU A 94 -18.22 6.51 -5.97
CA GLU A 94 -17.07 6.13 -5.15
C GLU A 94 -15.72 6.48 -5.79
N TRP A 95 -15.63 6.48 -7.12
CA TRP A 95 -14.38 6.83 -7.82
C TRP A 95 -14.05 8.31 -7.66
N GLN A 96 -15.09 9.15 -7.64
CA GLN A 96 -14.94 10.59 -7.43
C GLN A 96 -14.51 10.89 -6.00
N GLN A 97 -15.03 10.14 -5.03
CA GLN A 97 -14.62 10.25 -3.63
C GLN A 97 -13.14 9.92 -3.46
N GLU A 98 -12.68 8.82 -4.08
CA GLU A 98 -11.27 8.43 -4.01
C GLU A 98 -10.37 9.45 -4.72
N GLN A 99 -10.76 9.93 -5.90
CA GLN A 99 -10.05 10.96 -6.63
C GLN A 99 -9.90 12.24 -5.81
N ASP A 100 -10.99 12.70 -5.20
CA ASP A 100 -11.00 13.92 -4.41
C ASP A 100 -10.20 13.74 -3.11
N ALA A 101 -10.25 12.57 -2.47
CA ALA A 101 -9.43 12.26 -1.31
C ALA A 101 -7.92 12.27 -1.65
N LEU A 102 -7.55 11.84 -2.86
CA LEU A 102 -6.17 11.94 -3.35
C LEU A 102 -5.78 13.39 -3.64
N ARG A 103 -6.65 14.17 -4.30
CA ARG A 103 -6.43 15.60 -4.57
C ARG A 103 -6.22 16.41 -3.31
N LEU A 104 -7.02 16.15 -2.27
CA LEU A 104 -6.86 16.79 -0.96
C LEU A 104 -5.46 16.56 -0.38
N ARG A 105 -5.01 15.29 -0.33
CA ARG A 105 -3.70 14.90 0.19
C ARG A 105 -2.54 15.43 -0.67
N LEU A 106 -2.68 15.35 -1.99
CA LEU A 106 -1.69 15.87 -2.93
C LEU A 106 -1.55 17.39 -2.77
N GLY A 107 -2.66 18.12 -2.61
CA GLY A 107 -2.62 19.56 -2.35
C GLY A 107 -1.88 19.90 -1.06
N ILE A 108 -2.06 19.12 0.02
CA ILE A 108 -1.29 19.31 1.26
C ILE A 108 0.22 19.09 1.02
N LEU A 109 0.60 18.07 0.24
CA LEU A 109 2.02 17.82 -0.10
C LEU A 109 2.64 18.96 -0.91
N LEU A 110 1.91 19.44 -1.92
CA LEU A 110 2.33 20.56 -2.76
C LEU A 110 2.43 21.86 -1.95
N ALA A 111 1.47 22.10 -1.06
CA ALA A 111 1.49 23.28 -0.20
C ALA A 111 2.64 23.24 0.81
N TYR A 112 2.97 22.05 1.32
CA TYR A 112 4.12 21.83 2.19
C TYR A 112 5.45 21.99 1.44
N SER A 113 5.49 21.64 0.15
CA SER A 113 6.66 21.87 -0.73
C SER A 113 6.70 23.28 -1.34
N GLU A 114 5.95 24.23 -0.77
CA GLU A 114 5.85 25.64 -1.18
C GLU A 114 5.21 25.89 -2.57
N GLN A 115 4.63 24.86 -3.20
CA GLN A 115 3.92 24.96 -4.47
C GLN A 115 2.44 25.30 -4.25
N ILE A 116 2.17 26.48 -3.69
CA ILE A 116 0.83 26.88 -3.24
C ILE A 116 -0.17 26.93 -4.41
N ASP A 117 0.20 27.48 -5.56
CA ASP A 117 -0.69 27.59 -6.72
C ASP A 117 -1.14 26.20 -7.22
N ALA A 118 -0.20 25.26 -7.28
CA ALA A 118 -0.48 23.88 -7.68
C ALA A 118 -1.39 23.18 -6.65
N ALA A 119 -1.17 23.44 -5.35
CA ALA A 119 -2.01 22.92 -4.29
C ALA A 119 -3.46 23.42 -4.38
N GLN A 120 -3.64 24.73 -4.59
CA GLN A 120 -4.96 25.34 -4.74
C GLN A 120 -5.71 24.77 -5.95
N ALA A 121 -5.02 24.56 -7.07
CA ALA A 121 -5.59 23.93 -8.25
C ALA A 121 -6.14 22.52 -7.95
N GLN A 122 -5.46 21.73 -7.10
CA GLN A 122 -5.98 20.42 -6.69
C GLN A 122 -7.28 20.54 -5.88
N TRP A 123 -7.33 21.46 -4.92
CA TRP A 123 -8.51 21.63 -4.06
C TRP A 123 -9.71 22.21 -4.80
N GLN A 124 -9.49 23.09 -5.78
CA GLN A 124 -10.56 23.66 -6.61
C GLN A 124 -11.23 22.62 -7.50
N GLN A 125 -10.54 21.53 -7.84
CA GLN A 125 -11.08 20.45 -8.67
C GLN A 125 -11.88 19.41 -7.87
N VAL A 126 -11.96 19.53 -6.53
CA VAL A 126 -12.79 18.66 -5.69
C VAL A 126 -14.26 18.90 -5.97
N GLN A 127 -15.00 17.85 -6.30
CA GLN A 127 -16.40 17.94 -6.76
C GLN A 127 -17.38 17.25 -5.81
N ASP A 128 -16.94 16.23 -5.08
CA ASP A 128 -17.80 15.50 -4.15
C ASP A 128 -18.25 16.39 -2.99
N SER A 129 -19.56 16.44 -2.77
CA SER A 129 -20.18 17.30 -1.76
C SER A 129 -19.65 17.08 -0.34
N ARG A 130 -19.11 15.90 0.00
CA ARG A 130 -18.54 15.62 1.32
C ARG A 130 -17.13 16.19 1.46
N ASN A 131 -16.37 16.24 0.38
CA ASN A 131 -14.98 16.70 0.37
C ASN A 131 -14.84 18.21 0.08
N VAL A 132 -15.83 18.82 -0.58
CA VAL A 132 -15.86 20.27 -0.88
C VAL A 132 -15.66 21.16 0.36
N PRO A 133 -16.33 20.92 1.51
CA PRO A 133 -16.11 21.74 2.71
C PRO A 133 -14.67 21.67 3.24
N VAL A 134 -14.03 20.51 3.14
CA VAL A 134 -12.65 20.31 3.55
C VAL A 134 -11.71 21.03 2.58
N ALA A 135 -11.93 20.90 1.28
CA ALA A 135 -11.17 21.61 0.25
C ALA A 135 -11.22 23.13 0.46
N ARG A 136 -12.39 23.70 0.78
CA ARG A 136 -12.54 25.12 1.13
C ARG A 136 -11.78 25.51 2.39
N THR A 137 -11.76 24.63 3.39
CA THR A 137 -10.97 24.85 4.61
C THR A 137 -9.48 24.90 4.29
N LEU A 138 -8.99 23.98 3.46
CA LEU A 138 -7.59 23.98 3.01
C LEU A 138 -7.26 25.22 2.16
N LEU A 139 -8.14 25.62 1.23
CA LEU A 139 -7.96 26.86 0.48
C LEU A 139 -7.76 28.06 1.42
N GLY A 140 -8.56 28.17 2.48
CA GLY A 140 -8.41 29.26 3.44
C GLY A 140 -7.21 29.19 4.38
N LEU A 141 -6.65 28.00 4.57
CA LEU A 141 -5.44 27.80 5.39
C LEU A 141 -4.15 28.20 4.66
N TRP A 142 -4.13 28.14 3.33
CA TRP A 142 -2.95 28.42 2.51
C TRP A 142 -3.11 29.63 1.59
N ASP A 143 -4.28 30.26 1.52
CA ASP A 143 -4.49 31.53 0.82
C ASP A 143 -4.64 32.69 1.83
N PRO A 144 -3.73 33.70 1.82
CA PRO A 144 -3.87 34.89 2.67
C PRO A 144 -5.12 35.74 2.34
N ALA A 145 -5.67 35.64 1.12
CA ALA A 145 -6.89 36.35 0.72
C ALA A 145 -8.18 35.63 1.15
N PHE A 146 -8.11 34.32 1.42
CA PHE A 146 -9.24 33.48 1.80
C PHE A 146 -9.22 33.11 3.29
N LEU A 147 -8.85 34.07 4.16
CA LEU A 147 -8.86 33.91 5.62
C LEU A 147 -10.29 33.86 6.20
N ALA A 148 -11.09 32.92 5.71
CA ALA A 148 -12.24 32.42 6.44
C ALA A 148 -11.70 31.39 7.43
N ILE A 149 -11.47 31.78 8.68
CA ILE A 149 -11.34 30.81 9.77
C ILE A 149 -12.73 30.19 9.91
N LEU A 150 -13.00 29.14 9.13
CA LEU A 150 -14.28 28.45 9.19
C LEU A 150 -14.45 27.90 10.62
N PRO A 151 -15.62 28.11 11.25
CA PRO A 151 -15.94 27.39 12.47
C PRO A 151 -15.86 25.87 12.17
N ASP A 152 -15.36 25.12 13.14
CA ASP A 152 -15.19 23.66 13.07
C ASP A 152 -14.12 23.16 12.07
N ALA A 153 -13.20 24.03 11.62
CA ALA A 153 -12.06 23.60 10.80
C ALA A 153 -11.23 22.49 11.48
N ASP A 154 -11.06 22.57 12.80
CA ASP A 154 -10.35 21.58 13.62
C ASP A 154 -10.97 20.18 13.45
N LEU A 155 -12.30 20.08 13.63
CA LEU A 155 -13.05 18.81 13.57
C LEU A 155 -13.05 18.23 12.16
N ARG A 156 -13.30 19.06 11.14
CA ARG A 156 -13.33 18.60 9.74
C ARG A 156 -11.99 17.99 9.29
N ILE A 157 -10.88 18.58 9.74
CA ILE A 157 -9.54 18.06 9.43
C ILE A 157 -9.34 16.69 10.09
N GLN A 158 -9.72 16.56 11.37
CA GLN A 158 -9.58 15.31 12.13
C GLN A 158 -10.49 14.19 11.60
N GLU A 159 -11.66 14.52 11.05
CA GLU A 159 -12.57 13.53 10.45
C GLU A 159 -12.10 13.05 9.06
N THR A 160 -11.31 13.87 8.35
CA THR A 160 -10.96 13.60 6.94
C THR A 160 -9.53 13.08 6.77
N PHE A 161 -8.61 13.58 7.57
CA PHE A 161 -7.20 13.24 7.49
C PHE A 161 -6.75 12.49 8.72
N GLU A 162 -5.76 11.62 8.53
CA GLU A 162 -5.11 10.90 9.60
C GLU A 162 -3.58 11.04 9.46
N GLY A 163 -2.88 11.00 10.59
CA GLY A 163 -1.42 10.91 10.61
C GLY A 163 -0.74 12.19 10.11
N TRP A 164 0.14 12.06 9.10
CA TRP A 164 0.97 13.19 8.65
C TRP A 164 0.16 14.32 8.01
N PHE A 165 -0.88 14.01 7.24
CA PHE A 165 -1.69 15.04 6.56
C PHE A 165 -2.51 15.88 7.54
N GLU A 166 -3.13 15.22 8.52
CA GLU A 166 -3.85 15.85 9.63
C GLU A 166 -2.92 16.77 10.41
N ALA A 167 -1.75 16.24 10.78
CA ALA A 167 -0.70 16.96 11.48
C ALA A 167 -0.30 18.27 10.78
N VAL A 168 -0.04 18.22 9.47
CA VAL A 168 0.36 19.39 8.68
C VAL A 168 -0.76 20.43 8.63
N ALA A 169 -2.00 20.00 8.41
CA ALA A 169 -3.15 20.90 8.34
C ALA A 169 -3.47 21.56 9.69
N LEU A 170 -3.51 20.78 10.78
CA LEU A 170 -3.71 21.32 12.13
C LEU A 170 -2.58 22.26 12.55
N GLN A 171 -1.33 21.91 12.24
CA GLN A 171 -0.18 22.77 12.55
C GLN A 171 -0.28 24.13 11.84
N ARG A 172 -0.74 24.14 10.57
CA ARG A 172 -0.99 25.39 9.83
C ARG A 172 -2.12 26.19 10.47
N LEU A 173 -3.24 25.54 10.77
CA LEU A 173 -4.42 26.15 11.38
C LEU A 173 -4.08 26.80 12.73
N TYR A 174 -3.41 26.07 13.63
CA TYR A 174 -3.04 26.58 14.95
C TYR A 174 -2.01 27.70 14.91
N ARG A 175 -1.09 27.69 13.93
CA ARG A 175 -0.18 28.83 13.70
C ARG A 175 -0.94 30.08 13.28
N LEU A 176 -1.91 29.95 12.37
CA LEU A 176 -2.73 31.08 11.93
C LEU A 176 -3.63 31.62 13.04
N GLN A 177 -4.13 30.73 13.91
CA GLN A 177 -4.92 31.10 15.09
C GLN A 177 -4.07 31.56 16.29
N GLN A 178 -2.74 31.58 16.18
CA GLN A 178 -1.81 31.92 17.26
C GLN A 178 -1.99 31.09 18.55
N ARG A 179 -2.45 29.83 18.44
CA ARG A 179 -2.65 28.93 19.58
C ARG A 179 -1.36 28.15 19.89
N THR A 180 -0.42 28.79 20.58
CA THR A 180 0.93 28.24 20.84
C THR A 180 0.93 27.03 21.76
N ASP A 181 0.07 27.01 22.79
CA ASP A 181 0.04 25.92 23.78
C ASP A 181 -0.48 24.60 23.16
N THR A 182 -1.52 24.69 22.33
CA THR A 182 -2.05 23.52 21.60
C THR A 182 -1.09 23.02 20.54
N LEU A 183 -0.31 23.92 19.92
CA LEU A 183 0.73 23.56 18.96
C LEU A 183 1.85 22.74 19.62
N ALA A 184 2.28 23.11 20.84
CA ALA A 184 3.33 22.39 21.57
C ALA A 184 2.90 20.96 21.94
N ASN A 185 1.64 20.79 22.39
CA ASN A 185 1.07 19.48 22.68
C ASN A 185 0.95 18.63 21.39
N LEU A 186 0.45 19.21 20.31
CA LEU A 186 0.35 18.55 19.00
C LEU A 186 1.72 18.03 18.53
N ASN A 187 2.77 18.85 18.61
CA ASN A 187 4.13 18.45 18.22
C ASN A 187 4.63 17.25 19.06
N SER A 188 4.41 17.27 20.37
CA SER A 188 4.81 16.16 21.26
C SER A 188 4.08 14.86 20.94
N GLN A 189 2.81 14.93 20.53
CA GLN A 189 2.06 13.74 20.09
C GLN A 189 2.59 13.20 18.76
N GLN A 190 2.94 14.10 17.83
CA GLN A 190 3.45 13.73 16.51
C GLN A 190 4.80 13.01 16.58
N GLU A 191 5.70 13.39 17.50
CA GLU A 191 6.97 12.68 17.71
C GLU A 191 6.75 11.22 18.09
N ARG A 192 5.82 10.94 19.02
CA ARG A 192 5.48 9.56 19.40
C ARG A 192 4.90 8.77 18.22
N ALA A 193 4.06 9.41 17.42
CA ALA A 193 3.46 8.79 16.24
C ALA A 193 4.51 8.53 15.14
N ALA A 194 5.50 9.41 14.98
CA ALA A 194 6.62 9.23 14.06
C ALA A 194 7.51 8.04 14.45
N ILE A 195 7.77 7.84 15.75
CA ILE A 195 8.51 6.67 16.26
C ILE A 195 7.74 5.38 15.93
N GLN A 196 6.43 5.36 16.17
CA GLN A 196 5.61 4.19 15.82
C GLN A 196 5.60 3.91 14.30
N ALA A 197 5.54 4.95 13.47
CA ALA A 197 5.61 4.82 12.02
C ALA A 197 6.97 4.25 11.57
N LEU A 198 8.07 4.72 12.17
CA LEU A 198 9.42 4.21 11.89
C LEU A 198 9.54 2.72 12.27
N ILE A 199 9.01 2.30 13.43
CA ILE A 199 8.99 0.89 13.84
C ILE A 199 8.19 0.05 12.84
N ARG A 200 6.98 0.50 12.46
CA ARG A 200 6.13 -0.20 11.49
C ARG A 200 6.80 -0.32 10.11
N LEU A 201 7.42 0.74 9.62
CA LEU A 201 8.16 0.71 8.35
C LEU A 201 9.34 -0.23 8.43
N THR A 202 10.13 -0.16 9.50
CA THR A 202 11.29 -1.04 9.70
C THR A 202 10.85 -2.50 9.68
N LEU A 203 9.73 -2.84 10.32
CA LEU A 203 9.17 -4.20 10.29
C LEU A 203 8.77 -4.63 8.87
N ILE A 204 8.12 -3.77 8.09
CA ILE A 204 7.65 -4.07 6.73
C ILE A 204 8.82 -4.23 5.75
N THR A 205 9.87 -3.40 5.89
CA THR A 205 11.01 -3.40 4.97
C THR A 205 12.04 -4.49 5.27
N THR A 206 12.19 -4.91 6.54
CA THR A 206 13.17 -5.95 6.92
C THR A 206 12.62 -7.38 6.87
N LEU A 207 11.31 -7.59 7.02
CA LEU A 207 10.70 -8.93 6.98
C LEU A 207 10.97 -9.74 5.69
N PRO A 208 10.92 -9.16 4.47
CA PRO A 208 11.14 -9.91 3.24
C PRO A 208 12.51 -10.60 3.20
N LEU A 209 13.53 -10.00 3.80
CA LEU A 209 14.89 -10.54 3.82
C LEU A 209 15.02 -11.79 4.70
N VAL A 210 14.27 -11.86 5.82
CA VAL A 210 14.25 -13.06 6.68
C VAL A 210 13.46 -14.20 6.02
N GLY A 211 12.38 -13.87 5.30
CA GLY A 211 11.59 -14.84 4.53
C GLY A 211 12.39 -15.49 3.38
N ILE A 212 13.23 -14.71 2.69
CA ILE A 212 14.12 -15.23 1.62
C ILE A 212 15.15 -16.23 2.18
N LEU A 213 15.71 -15.97 3.36
CA LEU A 213 16.67 -16.90 4.00
C LEU A 213 16.03 -18.21 4.47
N LEU A 214 14.77 -18.18 4.93
CA LEU A 214 14.05 -19.37 5.35
C LEU A 214 13.44 -20.16 4.18
N GLY A 215 12.99 -19.46 3.13
CA GLY A 215 12.41 -20.05 1.92
C GLY A 215 13.41 -20.89 1.13
N ASP A 216 14.65 -20.40 1.00
CA ASP A 216 15.71 -21.11 0.27
C ASP A 216 16.05 -22.47 0.91
N ARG A 217 16.07 -22.51 2.26
CA ARG A 217 16.26 -23.75 3.04
C ARG A 217 15.10 -24.73 2.88
N CYS A 218 13.86 -24.24 2.74
CA CYS A 218 12.69 -25.08 2.59
C CYS A 218 12.58 -25.68 1.17
N CYS A 219 12.85 -24.88 0.13
CA CYS A 219 12.85 -25.35 -1.26
C CYS A 219 13.89 -26.44 -1.51
N LEU A 220 15.12 -26.29 -0.99
CA LEU A 220 16.15 -27.32 -1.09
C LEU A 220 15.74 -28.65 -0.41
N GLY A 221 15.00 -28.59 0.70
CA GLY A 221 14.48 -29.77 1.39
C GLY A 221 13.46 -30.55 0.57
N ILE A 222 12.53 -29.84 -0.07
CA ILE A 222 11.47 -30.46 -0.90
C ILE A 222 12.07 -31.05 -2.19
N CYS A 223 13.05 -30.36 -2.82
CA CYS A 223 13.77 -30.90 -3.97
C CYS A 223 14.56 -32.17 -3.63
N ARG A 224 15.16 -32.23 -2.43
CA ARG A 224 15.88 -33.43 -1.98
C ARG A 224 14.93 -34.59 -1.67
N ALA A 225 13.77 -34.33 -1.08
CA ALA A 225 12.74 -35.34 -0.83
C ALA A 225 12.16 -35.92 -2.13
N GLY A 226 11.85 -35.07 -3.12
CA GLY A 226 11.35 -35.51 -4.43
C GLY A 226 12.36 -36.30 -5.28
N MET A 227 13.67 -36.16 -4.99
CA MET A 227 14.73 -36.91 -5.69
C MET A 227 14.98 -38.29 -5.05
N VAL A 228 14.72 -38.45 -3.75
CA VAL A 228 14.78 -39.76 -3.05
C VAL A 228 13.63 -40.66 -3.50
N GLU A 229 12.42 -40.12 -3.65
CA GLU A 229 11.25 -40.92 -4.04
C GLU A 229 11.32 -41.48 -5.49
N LYS A 230 12.06 -40.82 -6.39
CA LYS A 230 12.32 -41.35 -7.74
C LYS A 230 13.38 -42.45 -7.77
N ASN A 231 14.29 -42.49 -6.79
CA ASN A 231 15.38 -43.47 -6.78
C ASN A 231 14.92 -44.85 -6.27
N ASP A 232 13.92 -44.89 -5.38
CA ASP A 232 13.33 -46.16 -4.90
C ASP A 232 12.50 -46.89 -5.96
N LEU A 233 11.92 -46.17 -6.92
CA LEU A 233 11.16 -46.77 -8.02
C LEU A 233 12.05 -47.31 -9.15
N SER A 234 13.34 -46.97 -9.19
CA SER A 234 14.31 -47.41 -10.20
C SER A 234 15.08 -48.68 -9.80
N GLY A 235 15.09 -49.06 -8.51
CA GLY A 235 15.87 -50.20 -8.00
C GLY A 235 15.21 -51.58 -8.10
N ALA A 236 13.91 -51.64 -8.39
CA ALA A 236 13.12 -52.88 -8.31
C ALA A 236 12.98 -53.66 -9.64
N ARG A 237 14.04 -53.74 -10.46
CA ARG A 237 14.11 -54.69 -11.59
C ARG A 237 15.53 -55.21 -11.82
N ALA A 238 15.90 -56.32 -11.16
CA ALA A 238 16.91 -57.27 -11.65
C ALA A 238 16.97 -58.59 -10.83
N GLY A 239 16.13 -59.58 -11.21
CA GLY A 239 16.39 -61.04 -11.21
C GLY A 239 16.85 -61.79 -9.94
N PRO A 240 17.04 -63.14 -9.98
CA PRO A 240 17.01 -64.02 -11.15
C PRO A 240 16.19 -65.32 -11.02
N LEU A 241 16.14 -66.02 -12.16
CA LEU A 241 15.56 -67.32 -12.46
C LEU A 241 16.26 -68.49 -11.72
N VAL A 242 15.48 -69.38 -11.12
CA VAL A 242 15.83 -70.78 -10.74
C VAL A 242 14.53 -71.59 -10.80
N GLY A 243 14.37 -72.76 -11.41
CA GLY A 243 15.23 -73.66 -12.15
C GLY A 243 14.38 -74.89 -12.49
N SER A 244 14.16 -75.15 -13.78
CA SER A 244 13.45 -76.33 -14.29
C SER A 244 14.39 -77.53 -14.35
N GLY A 245 14.13 -78.57 -13.56
CA GLY A 245 14.80 -79.86 -13.65
C GLY A 245 13.86 -80.97 -14.12
N ARG A 246 13.85 -81.26 -15.43
CA ARG A 246 13.31 -82.52 -16.01
C ARG A 246 14.01 -82.80 -17.34
N LEU A 247 14.62 -84.00 -17.45
CA LEU A 247 14.84 -84.88 -18.63
C LEU A 247 15.96 -85.88 -18.24
N PHE A 248 15.68 -87.15 -17.88
CA PHE A 248 15.42 -88.38 -18.68
C PHE A 248 16.68 -89.25 -18.97
N ARG A 249 16.73 -90.48 -18.40
CA ARG A 249 16.92 -91.77 -19.13
C ARG A 249 16.99 -92.98 -18.18
N ARG A 250 16.14 -93.98 -18.47
CA ARG A 250 16.54 -95.39 -18.63
C ARG A 250 16.89 -95.56 -20.10
#